data_AF-A0A7E4V4P6-F1
#
_entry.id   AF-A0A7E4V4P6-F1
#
_cell.length_a   1.000
_cell.length_b   1.000
_cell.length_c   1.000
_cell.angle_alpha   90.00
_cell.angle_beta   90.00
_cell.angle_gamma   90.00
#
_symmetry.space_group_name_H-M   'P 1'
#
loop_
_entity.id
_entity.type
_entity.pdbx_description
1 polymer ?
#
loop_
_entity_poly.entity_id
_entity_poly.type
_entity_poly.pdbx_seq_one_letter_code
_entity_poly.pdbx_strand_id
1 'polypeptide(L)'
;MSSGTYFHRPRPGGLAGAILDKQASKFNEEEAKNLLEWIKGLINEDIDTTGSRSNFLEVLKDGTVLCKLCNAIKPGTIKKIMKPMSNFNCMENINQFMTAARGFGVIDEETFQSVDLFEGRDLFSVTVTLQSLARKVEKALNIPPPKQIAKDKI
;
A
#
# COMPACT_ATOMS: atom_id res chain seq x y z
N MET A 1 -0.11 34.35 6.41
CA MET A 1 -0.70 33.04 6.78
C MET A 1 -0.69 32.20 5.51
N SER A 2 0.29 31.31 5.37
CA SER A 2 0.52 30.54 4.14
C SER A 2 -0.36 29.31 4.13
N SER A 3 -1.53 29.43 3.50
CA SER A 3 -2.44 28.32 3.23
C SER A 3 -1.84 27.48 2.11
N GLY A 4 -1.21 26.35 2.46
CA GLY A 4 -0.77 25.36 1.48
C GLY A 4 -1.98 24.70 0.82
N THR A 5 -2.41 25.24 -0.33
CA THR A 5 -3.41 24.60 -1.18
C THR A 5 -2.81 23.31 -1.72
N TYR A 6 -3.15 22.18 -1.12
CA TYR A 6 -2.96 20.88 -1.76
C TYR A 6 -3.72 20.93 -3.07
N PHE A 7 -2.99 20.94 -4.19
CA PHE A 7 -3.58 20.77 -5.51
C PHE A 7 -4.26 19.40 -5.52
N HIS A 8 -5.58 19.38 -5.30
CA HIS A 8 -6.41 18.25 -5.66
C HIS A 8 -6.33 18.16 -7.18
N ARG A 9 -5.32 17.43 -7.70
CA ARG A 9 -5.18 17.26 -9.15
C ARG A 9 -6.47 16.61 -9.61
N PRO A 10 -7.26 17.23 -10.50
CA PRO A 10 -8.46 16.60 -11.03
C PRO A 10 -8.07 15.23 -11.60
N ARG A 11 -8.96 14.24 -11.44
CA ARG A 11 -8.75 12.89 -11.97
C ARG A 11 -8.34 13.04 -13.44
N PRO A 12 -7.17 12.52 -13.86
CA PRO A 12 -6.66 12.80 -15.20
C PRO A 12 -7.67 12.32 -16.24
N GLY A 13 -8.09 13.21 -17.14
CA GLY A 13 -8.98 12.88 -18.24
C GLY A 13 -8.29 12.01 -19.29
N GLY A 14 -9.08 11.35 -20.15
CA GLY A 14 -8.57 10.54 -21.27
C GLY A 14 -8.07 9.16 -20.85
N LEU A 15 -7.00 8.67 -21.51
CA LEU A 15 -6.49 7.30 -21.36
C LEU A 15 -6.15 6.97 -19.90
N ALA A 16 -5.45 7.86 -19.20
CA ALA A 16 -5.06 7.65 -17.80
C ALA A 16 -6.27 7.46 -16.86
N GLY A 17 -7.35 8.23 -17.05
CA GLY A 17 -8.58 8.07 -16.27
C GLY A 17 -9.27 6.72 -16.52
N ALA A 18 -9.28 6.24 -17.76
CA ALA A 18 -9.86 4.94 -18.11
C ALA A 18 -9.07 3.77 -17.52
N ILE A 19 -7.74 3.88 -17.41
CA ILE A 19 -6.91 2.88 -16.72
C ILE A 19 -7.27 2.81 -15.24
N LEU A 20 -7.36 3.95 -14.55
CA LEU A 20 -7.74 4.02 -13.15
C LEU A 20 -9.13 3.43 -12.90
N ASP A 21 -10.07 3.65 -13.81
CA ASP A 21 -11.42 3.09 -13.69
C ASP A 21 -11.44 1.57 -13.84
N LYS A 22 -10.66 1.07 -14.80
CA LYS A 22 -10.46 -0.36 -14.99
C LYS A 22 -9.73 -1.01 -13.82
N GLN A 23 -8.77 -0.33 -13.21
CA GLN A 23 -8.07 -0.81 -12.01
C GLN A 23 -8.99 -0.79 -10.79
N ALA A 24 -9.79 0.27 -10.61
CA ALA A 24 -10.76 0.34 -9.52
C ALA A 24 -11.75 -0.84 -9.55
N SER A 25 -12.14 -1.30 -10.73
CA SER A 25 -13.01 -2.48 -10.92
C SER A 25 -12.34 -3.80 -10.57
N LYS A 26 -11.00 -3.84 -10.48
CA LYS A 26 -10.22 -5.03 -10.10
C LYS A 26 -9.89 -5.09 -8.61
N PHE A 27 -10.17 -4.03 -7.85
CA PHE A 27 -9.98 -4.05 -6.41
C PHE A 27 -10.96 -5.04 -5.78
N ASN A 28 -10.41 -6.04 -5.07
CA ASN A 28 -11.20 -7.04 -4.36
C ASN A 28 -11.04 -6.83 -2.85
N GLU A 29 -12.15 -6.67 -2.15
CA GLU A 29 -12.20 -6.46 -0.70
C GLU A 29 -11.70 -7.68 0.07
N GLU A 30 -11.92 -8.89 -0.44
CA GLU A 30 -11.42 -10.11 0.19
C GLU A 30 -9.88 -10.19 0.08
N GLU A 31 -9.29 -9.79 -1.06
CA GLU A 31 -7.82 -9.74 -1.22
C GLU A 31 -7.24 -8.68 -0.29
N ALA A 32 -7.88 -7.51 -0.22
CA ALA A 32 -7.50 -6.44 0.69
C ALA A 32 -7.54 -6.89 2.16
N LYS A 33 -8.58 -7.62 2.57
CA LYS A 33 -8.66 -8.24 3.90
C LYS A 33 -7.51 -9.19 4.16
N ASN A 34 -7.23 -10.11 3.24
CA ASN A 34 -6.14 -11.08 3.38
C ASN A 34 -4.77 -10.38 3.50
N LEU A 35 -4.57 -9.28 2.77
CA LEU A 35 -3.38 -8.45 2.87
C LEU A 35 -3.29 -7.75 4.23
N LEU A 36 -4.39 -7.18 4.74
CA LEU A 36 -4.40 -6.54 6.06
C LEU A 36 -4.16 -7.56 7.18
N GLU A 37 -4.76 -8.75 7.13
CA GLU A 37 -4.48 -9.85 8.07
C GLU A 37 -3.00 -10.26 8.03
N TRP A 38 -2.40 -10.34 6.84
CA TRP A 38 -0.99 -10.65 6.68
C TRP A 38 -0.09 -9.57 7.29
N ILE A 39 -0.37 -8.30 7.00
CA ILE A 39 0.34 -7.16 7.60
C ILE A 39 0.23 -7.19 9.12
N LYS A 40 -0.99 -7.37 9.65
CA LYS A 40 -1.29 -7.50 11.08
C LYS A 40 -0.41 -8.56 11.73
N GLY A 41 -0.31 -9.75 11.11
CA GLY A 41 0.51 -10.85 11.60
C GLY A 41 2.00 -10.53 11.65
N LEU A 42 2.51 -9.78 10.66
CA LEU A 42 3.94 -9.41 10.59
C LEU A 42 4.31 -8.29 11.56
N ILE A 43 3.51 -7.24 11.64
CA ILE A 43 3.81 -6.08 12.53
C ILE A 43 3.41 -6.34 13.98
N ASN A 44 2.60 -7.38 14.24
CA ASN A 44 2.08 -7.74 15.57
C ASN A 44 1.31 -6.60 16.25
N GLU A 45 0.58 -5.79 15.47
CA GLU A 45 -0.29 -4.73 15.97
C GLU A 45 -1.74 -5.03 15.65
N ASP A 46 -2.65 -4.51 16.46
CA ASP A 46 -4.08 -4.58 16.17
C ASP A 46 -4.45 -3.49 15.17
N ILE A 47 -4.66 -3.88 13.91
CA ILE A 47 -5.22 -3.05 12.85
C ILE A 47 -6.57 -3.61 12.44
N ASP A 48 -7.44 -2.74 11.92
CA ASP A 48 -8.70 -3.18 11.33
C ASP A 48 -8.42 -3.89 9.99
N THR A 49 -8.95 -5.09 9.86
CA THR A 49 -8.75 -5.97 8.70
C THR A 49 -10.07 -6.27 8.01
N THR A 50 -11.05 -5.36 8.06
CA THR A 50 -12.36 -5.56 7.43
C THR A 50 -12.21 -5.74 5.91
N GLY A 51 -11.23 -5.07 5.31
CA GLY A 51 -10.88 -5.22 3.89
C GLY A 51 -11.69 -4.37 2.93
N SER A 52 -12.71 -3.66 3.43
CA SER A 52 -13.44 -2.71 2.60
C SER A 52 -12.55 -1.60 2.07
N ARG A 53 -12.91 -1.06 0.91
CA ARG A 53 -12.10 -0.04 0.22
C ARG A 53 -11.71 1.14 1.14
N SER A 54 -12.68 1.68 1.88
CA SER A 54 -12.45 2.78 2.81
C SER A 54 -11.52 2.38 3.95
N ASN A 55 -11.74 1.20 4.52
CA ASN A 55 -10.94 0.66 5.61
C ASN A 55 -9.48 0.44 5.18
N PHE A 56 -9.26 -0.21 4.04
CA PHE A 56 -7.93 -0.44 3.48
C PHE A 56 -7.17 0.87 3.23
N LEU A 57 -7.88 1.88 2.73
CA LEU A 57 -7.34 3.23 2.61
C LEU A 57 -6.99 3.81 3.98
N GLU A 58 -7.92 3.86 4.93
CA GLU A 58 -7.71 4.48 6.25
C GLU A 58 -6.53 3.87 7.01
N VAL A 59 -6.38 2.55 6.98
CA VAL A 59 -5.31 1.83 7.69
C VAL A 59 -3.93 2.11 7.08
N LEU A 60 -3.85 2.31 5.76
CA LEU A 60 -2.56 2.43 5.04
C LEU A 60 -2.22 3.87 4.64
N LYS A 61 -3.18 4.79 4.64
CA LYS A 61 -3.07 6.16 4.09
C LYS A 61 -1.98 7.01 4.73
N ASP A 62 -1.66 6.80 6.00
CA ASP A 62 -0.60 7.55 6.67
C ASP A 62 0.81 6.99 6.40
N GLY A 63 0.88 5.78 5.82
CA GLY A 63 2.11 5.07 5.50
C GLY A 63 2.85 4.50 6.71
N THR A 64 2.43 4.75 7.95
CA THR A 64 3.12 4.23 9.15
C THR A 64 3.06 2.71 9.19
N VAL A 65 1.88 2.13 8.94
CA VAL A 65 1.69 0.67 8.89
C VAL A 65 2.57 0.03 7.81
N LEU A 66 2.64 0.66 6.64
CA LEU A 66 3.50 0.21 5.54
C LEU A 66 4.99 0.28 5.90
N CYS A 67 5.43 1.35 6.57
CA CYS A 67 6.81 1.46 7.03
C CYS A 67 7.16 0.40 8.09
N LYS A 68 6.23 0.14 9.02
CA LYS A 68 6.38 -0.90 10.05
C LYS A 68 6.45 -2.29 9.41
N LEU A 69 5.65 -2.57 8.39
CA LEU A 69 5.71 -3.80 7.61
C LEU A 69 7.11 -4.05 7.05
N CYS A 70 7.72 -3.05 6.41
CA CYS A 70 9.11 -3.20 5.91
C CYS A 70 10.11 -3.50 7.03
N ASN A 71 9.94 -2.87 8.20
CA ASN A 71 10.80 -3.12 9.36
C ASN A 71 10.54 -4.49 10.02
N ALA A 72 9.32 -5.01 9.94
CA ALA A 72 8.99 -6.37 10.38
C ALA A 72 9.60 -7.43 9.46
N ILE A 73 9.57 -7.19 8.14
CA ILE A 73 10.20 -8.07 7.14
C ILE A 73 11.72 -8.07 7.30
N LYS A 74 12.32 -6.89 7.37
CA LYS A 74 13.76 -6.73 7.56
C LYS A 74 14.02 -5.57 8.52
N PRO A 75 14.49 -5.84 9.75
CA PRO A 75 14.72 -4.80 10.74
C PRO A 75 15.72 -3.76 10.24
N GLY A 76 15.40 -2.49 10.48
CA GLY A 76 16.25 -1.35 10.10
C GLY A 76 16.15 -0.91 8.63
N THR A 77 15.20 -1.45 7.86
CA THR A 77 14.96 -1.03 6.46
C THR A 77 14.55 0.44 6.38
N ILE A 78 13.62 0.87 7.23
CA ILE A 78 13.17 2.26 7.33
C ILE A 78 13.61 2.79 8.69
N LYS A 79 14.63 3.66 8.66
CA LYS A 79 15.29 4.19 9.86
C LYS A 79 14.39 5.11 10.68
N LYS A 80 13.55 5.91 10.01
CA LYS A 80 12.73 6.93 10.67
C LYS A 80 11.34 6.99 10.05
N ILE A 81 10.38 6.41 10.76
CA ILE A 81 8.96 6.54 10.42
C ILE A 81 8.51 7.94 10.87
N MET A 82 7.96 8.72 9.95
CA MET A 82 7.42 10.05 10.26
C MET A 82 6.13 9.90 11.05
N LYS A 83 5.96 10.72 12.09
CA LYS A 83 4.65 10.84 12.74
C LYS A 83 3.68 11.55 11.78
N PRO A 84 2.44 11.04 11.58
CA PRO A 84 1.48 11.60 10.63
C PRO A 84 0.85 12.91 11.15
N MET A 85 1.69 13.94 11.37
CA MET A 85 1.25 15.27 11.81
C MET A 85 0.86 16.17 10.63
N SER A 86 1.40 15.90 9.45
CA SER A 86 1.12 16.64 8.21
C SER A 86 0.98 15.68 7.05
N ASN A 87 0.25 16.07 6.00
CA ASN A 87 0.12 15.27 4.78
C ASN A 87 1.50 14.97 4.14
N PHE A 88 2.47 15.89 4.26
CA PHE A 88 3.85 15.66 3.83
C PHE A 88 4.49 14.47 4.57
N ASN A 89 4.29 14.35 5.88
CA ASN A 89 4.80 13.22 6.67
C ASN A 89 4.18 11.90 6.21
N CYS A 90 2.87 11.89 5.93
CA CYS A 90 2.18 10.71 5.40
C CYS A 90 2.74 10.30 4.03
N MET A 91 2.85 11.25 3.09
CA MET A 91 3.42 10.99 1.77
C MET A 91 4.87 10.50 1.85
N GLU A 92 5.67 11.07 2.75
CA GLU A 92 7.05 10.62 2.96
C GLU A 92 7.11 9.19 3.47
N ASN A 93 6.26 8.79 4.42
CA ASN A 93 6.17 7.39 4.85
C ASN A 93 5.86 6.45 3.68
N ILE A 94 4.88 6.81 2.84
CA ILE A 94 4.51 6.00 1.68
C ILE A 94 5.68 5.91 0.67
N ASN A 95 6.41 7.00 0.43
CA ASN A 95 7.59 7.01 -0.43
C ASN A 95 8.73 6.15 0.13
N GLN A 96 8.95 6.17 1.45
CA GLN A 96 9.91 5.29 2.13
C GLN A 96 9.55 3.82 1.95
N PHE A 97 8.27 3.46 2.14
CA PHE A 97 7.77 2.12 1.84
C PHE A 97 8.06 1.73 0.38
N MET A 98 7.76 2.60 -0.59
CA MET A 98 8.01 2.31 -2.00
C MET A 98 9.47 2.04 -2.31
N THR A 99 10.35 2.84 -1.74
CA THR A 99 11.79 2.68 -1.90
C THR A 99 12.26 1.36 -1.28
N ALA A 100 11.73 1.01 -0.10
CA ALA A 100 12.01 -0.27 0.54
C ALA A 100 11.49 -1.46 -0.27
N ALA A 101 10.26 -1.39 -0.81
CA ALA A 101 9.68 -2.42 -1.65
C ALA A 101 10.54 -2.72 -2.90
N ARG A 102 11.06 -1.67 -3.56
CA ARG A 102 12.04 -1.82 -4.64
C ARG A 102 13.32 -2.52 -4.17
N GLY A 103 13.82 -2.15 -2.99
CA GLY A 103 14.97 -2.80 -2.35
C GLY A 103 14.75 -4.29 -2.05
N PHE A 104 13.49 -4.71 -1.81
CA PHE A 104 13.12 -6.12 -1.67
C PHE A 104 12.94 -6.84 -3.02
N GLY A 105 13.05 -6.13 -4.15
CA GLY A 105 12.98 -6.69 -5.50
C GLY A 105 11.60 -6.61 -6.15
N VAL A 106 10.70 -5.77 -5.65
CA VAL A 106 9.47 -5.38 -6.36
C VAL A 106 9.86 -4.49 -7.53
N ILE A 107 9.35 -4.79 -8.74
CA ILE A 107 9.64 -4.01 -9.94
C ILE A 107 8.79 -2.74 -9.96
N ASP A 108 9.29 -1.67 -10.58
CA ASP A 108 8.60 -0.37 -10.64
C ASP A 108 7.19 -0.46 -11.25
N GLU A 109 6.97 -1.34 -12.22
CA GLU A 109 5.65 -1.55 -12.85
C GLU A 109 4.59 -2.11 -11.89
N GLU A 110 5.02 -2.77 -10.81
CA GLU A 110 4.15 -3.30 -9.76
C GLU A 110 4.14 -2.37 -8.52
N THR A 111 4.78 -1.20 -8.59
CA THR A 111 4.73 -0.17 -7.54
C THR A 111 3.61 0.85 -7.78
N PHE A 112 3.26 1.63 -6.75
CA PHE A 112 2.29 2.73 -6.84
C PHE A 112 2.94 4.07 -6.45
N GLN A 113 2.30 5.20 -6.76
CA GLN A 113 2.76 6.51 -6.34
C GLN A 113 2.12 6.91 -5.01
N SER A 114 2.82 7.67 -4.17
CA SER A 114 2.30 8.04 -2.84
C SER A 114 0.92 8.71 -2.88
N VAL A 115 0.62 9.46 -3.94
CA VAL A 115 -0.67 10.09 -4.18
C VAL A 115 -1.81 9.07 -4.42
N ASP A 116 -1.50 7.92 -5.02
CA ASP A 116 -2.49 6.89 -5.35
C ASP A 116 -3.12 6.29 -4.09
N LEU A 117 -2.28 6.06 -3.08
CA LEU A 117 -2.72 5.64 -1.76
C LEU A 117 -3.23 6.82 -0.94
N PHE A 118 -2.50 7.93 -0.87
CA PHE A 118 -2.86 9.05 0.02
C PHE A 118 -4.24 9.65 -0.32
N GLU A 119 -4.58 9.77 -1.60
CA GLU A 119 -5.88 10.25 -2.07
C GLU A 119 -6.85 9.10 -2.44
N GLY A 120 -6.43 7.84 -2.33
CA GLY A 120 -7.26 6.67 -2.66
C GLY A 120 -7.62 6.56 -4.15
N ARG A 121 -6.80 7.12 -5.04
CA ARG A 121 -7.01 7.12 -6.50
C ARG A 121 -6.91 5.71 -7.08
N ASP A 122 -5.91 4.95 -6.64
CA ASP A 122 -5.67 3.60 -7.16
C ASP A 122 -5.23 2.61 -6.07
N LEU A 123 -6.21 2.11 -5.32
CA LEU A 123 -5.98 1.11 -4.29
C LEU A 123 -5.66 -0.27 -4.86
N PHE A 124 -6.02 -0.53 -6.12
CA PHE A 124 -5.67 -1.77 -6.79
C PHE A 124 -4.15 -1.89 -6.95
N SER A 125 -3.45 -0.86 -7.45
CA SER A 125 -1.98 -0.92 -7.52
C SER A 125 -1.34 -1.09 -6.15
N VAL A 126 -1.96 -0.55 -5.08
CA VAL A 126 -1.52 -0.80 -3.69
C VAL A 126 -1.59 -2.28 -3.34
N THR A 127 -2.70 -2.95 -3.65
CA THR A 127 -2.83 -4.40 -3.45
C THR A 127 -1.80 -5.19 -4.26
N VAL A 128 -1.57 -4.82 -5.53
CA VAL A 128 -0.57 -5.45 -6.40
C VAL A 128 0.84 -5.31 -5.83
N THR A 129 1.23 -4.12 -5.37
CA THR A 129 2.55 -3.91 -4.75
C THR A 129 2.75 -4.78 -3.52
N LEU A 130 1.75 -4.86 -2.64
CA LEU A 130 1.82 -5.69 -1.43
C LEU A 130 1.91 -7.18 -1.76
N GLN A 131 1.16 -7.65 -2.75
CA GLN A 131 1.25 -9.03 -3.24
C GLN A 131 2.62 -9.33 -3.85
N SER A 132 3.17 -8.41 -4.65
CA SER A 132 4.53 -8.53 -5.18
C SER A 132 5.55 -8.57 -4.06
N LEU A 133 5.45 -7.67 -3.08
CA LEU A 133 6.33 -7.67 -1.92
C LEU A 133 6.26 -9.01 -1.19
N ALA A 134 5.05 -9.52 -0.88
CA ALA A 134 4.85 -10.80 -0.23
C ALA A 134 5.55 -11.96 -0.97
N ARG A 135 5.38 -12.06 -2.30
CA ARG A 135 6.05 -13.07 -3.13
C ARG A 135 7.58 -12.97 -3.07
N LYS A 136 8.12 -11.76 -3.04
CA LYS A 136 9.57 -11.54 -2.98
C LYS A 136 10.14 -11.91 -1.62
N VAL A 137 9.45 -11.54 -0.54
CA VAL A 137 9.90 -11.84 0.83
C VAL A 137 9.68 -13.30 1.20
N GLU A 138 8.66 -13.96 0.66
CA GLU A 138 8.50 -15.41 0.77
C GLU A 138 9.74 -16.13 0.21
N LYS A 139 10.11 -15.79 -1.04
CA LYS A 139 11.27 -16.40 -1.71
C LYS A 139 12.60 -16.06 -1.03
N ALA A 140 12.75 -14.85 -0.51
CA ALA A 140 14.01 -14.39 0.06
C ALA A 140 14.18 -14.74 1.55
N LEU A 141 13.10 -14.76 2.32
CA LEU A 141 13.12 -14.80 3.79
C LEU A 141 12.23 -15.91 4.38
N ASN A 142 11.57 -16.74 3.57
CA ASN A 142 10.61 -17.77 3.99
C ASN A 142 9.45 -17.23 4.85
N ILE A 143 9.06 -15.97 4.61
CA ILE A 143 7.88 -15.37 5.26
C ILE A 143 6.62 -15.89 4.54
N PRO A 144 5.63 -16.45 5.26
CA PRO A 144 4.43 -16.99 4.61
C PRO A 144 3.67 -15.87 3.89
N PRO A 145 3.20 -16.11 2.64
CA PRO A 145 2.44 -15.11 1.88
C PRO A 145 1.04 -14.91 2.49
N PRO A 146 0.35 -13.81 2.12
CA PRO A 146 -1.06 -13.62 2.46
C PRO A 146 -1.91 -14.76 1.88
N LYS A 147 -3.05 -15.04 2.52
CA LYS A 147 -4.04 -15.98 1.99
C LYS A 147 -4.41 -15.55 0.57
N GLN A 148 -4.27 -16.45 -0.40
CA GLN A 148 -4.62 -16.20 -1.79
C GLN A 148 -6.07 -16.61 -2.04
N ILE A 149 -6.85 -15.77 -2.72
CA ILE A 149 -8.16 -16.18 -3.22
C ILE A 149 -7.97 -17.03 -4.48
N ALA A 150 -8.72 -18.14 -4.55
CA ALA A 150 -8.73 -18.99 -5.73
C ALA A 150 -9.21 -18.19 -6.96
N LYS A 151 -8.45 -18.28 -8.07
CA LYS A 151 -8.72 -17.56 -9.33
C LYS A 151 -10.09 -17.85 -9.96
N ASP A 152 -10.80 -18.87 -9.48
CA ASP A 152 -12.16 -19.27 -9.92
C ASP A 152 -13.29 -18.39 -9.35
N LYS A 153 -12.97 -17.39 -8.51
CA LYS A 153 -13.98 -16.53 -7.83
C LYS A 153 -13.88 -15.04 -8.16
N ILE A 154 -13.04 -14.65 -9.12
CA ILE A 154 -12.86 -13.27 -9.59
C ILE A 154 -13.31 -13.16 -11.05
#